data_AF-A0A7D5PFI5-F1
#
_entry.id   AF-A0A7D5PFI5-F1
#
_cell.length_a   1.000
_cell.length_b   1.000
_cell.length_c   1.000
_cell.angle_alpha   90.00
_cell.angle_beta   90.00
_cell.angle_gamma   90.00
#
_symmetry.space_group_name_H-M   'P 1'
#
loop_
_entity.id
_entity.type
_entity.pdbx_description
1 polymer ?
#
loop_
_entity_poly.entity_id
_entity_poly.type
_entity_poly.pdbx_seq_one_letter_code
_entity_poly.pdbx_strand_id
1 'polypeptide(L)' 'MLSAVVLQSGLELLTQPVGILGVLVLLAAIILIGRFLLSMAWRLVIIGIIIVGTLYILSVLGFSVL' A
#
# COMPACT_ATOMS: atom_id res chain seq x y z
N MET A 1 13.18 -32.69 11.67
CA MET A 1 14.11 -32.17 12.70
C MET A 1 14.35 -30.67 12.53
N LEU A 2 14.87 -30.20 11.39
CA LEU A 2 15.21 -28.77 11.16
C LEU A 2 14.00 -27.82 11.17
N SER A 3 12.85 -28.25 10.62
CA SER A 3 11.60 -27.46 10.65
C SER A 3 11.03 -27.25 12.05
N ALA A 4 11.26 -28.18 12.99
CA ALA A 4 10.79 -28.06 14.37
C ALA A 4 11.59 -27.00 15.13
N VAL A 5 12.92 -26.95 14.91
CA VAL A 5 13.82 -25.94 15.47
C VAL A 5 13.49 -24.52 14.95
N VAL A 6 13.17 -24.39 13.65
CA VAL A 6 12.73 -23.10 13.07
C VAL A 6 11.42 -22.62 13.67
N LEU A 7 10.46 -23.52 13.90
CA LEU A 7 9.20 -23.18 14.54
C LEU A 7 9.36 -22.84 16.03
N GLN A 8 10.22 -23.56 16.76
CA GLN A 8 10.50 -23.27 18.18
C GLN A 8 11.23 -21.94 18.38
N SER A 9 12.23 -21.63 17.55
CA SER A 9 12.94 -20.35 17.59
C SER A 9 12.06 -19.17 17.18
N GLY A 10 11.15 -19.36 16.22
CA GLY A 10 10.11 -18.37 15.90
C GLY A 10 9.15 -18.13 17.07
N LEU A 11 8.81 -19.18 17.83
CA LEU A 11 7.92 -19.09 18.99
C LEU A 11 8.63 -18.49 20.21
N GLU A 12 9.92 -18.78 20.40
CA GLU A 12 10.77 -18.13 21.42
C GLU A 12 10.94 -16.62 21.16
N LEU A 13 11.12 -16.22 19.90
CA LEU A 13 11.15 -14.82 19.49
C LEU A 13 9.82 -14.10 19.82
N LEU A 14 8.68 -14.79 19.66
CA LEU A 14 7.37 -14.26 20.04
C LEU A 14 7.12 -14.28 21.55
N THR A 15 7.81 -15.11 22.33
CA THR A 15 7.76 -15.06 23.81
C THR A 15 8.68 -13.99 24.40
N GLN A 16 9.66 -13.52 23.65
CA GLN A 16 10.55 -12.44 24.08
C GLN A 16 9.87 -11.08 23.80
N PRO A 17 9.77 -10.17 24.80
CA PRO A 17 9.06 -8.90 24.63
C PRO A 17 9.58 -8.07 23.46
N VAL A 18 10.86 -8.21 23.08
CA VAL A 18 11.45 -7.52 21.92
C VAL A 18 10.95 -8.05 20.58
N GLY A 19 10.71 -9.36 20.43
CA GLY A 19 10.28 -9.92 19.15
C GLY A 19 8.83 -9.58 18.81
N ILE A 20 7.95 -9.47 19.82
CA ILE A 20 6.60 -8.93 19.66
C ILE A 20 6.64 -7.48 19.14
N LEU A 21 7.51 -6.64 19.70
CA LEU A 21 7.68 -5.25 19.26
C LEU A 21 8.17 -5.19 17.80
N GLY A 22 9.10 -6.05 17.41
CA GLY A 22 9.58 -6.12 16.03
C GLY A 22 8.46 -6.47 15.03
N VAL A 23 7.63 -7.46 15.37
CA VAL A 23 6.49 -7.87 14.54
C VAL A 23 5.43 -6.75 14.46
N LEU A 24 5.11 -6.10 15.57
CA LEU A 24 4.17 -4.98 15.59
C LEU A 24 4.66 -3.79 14.76
N VAL A 25 5.94 -3.46 14.83
CA VAL A 25 6.55 -2.39 14.02
C VAL A 25 6.51 -2.74 12.54
N LEU A 26 6.83 -3.98 12.19
CA LEU A 26 6.77 -4.43 10.80
C LEU A 26 5.33 -4.37 10.26
N LEU A 27 4.36 -4.84 11.04
CA LEU A 27 2.95 -4.79 10.68
C LEU A 27 2.45 -3.35 10.55
N ALA A 28 2.86 -2.47 11.48
CA ALA A 28 2.56 -1.05 11.42
C ALA A 28 3.14 -0.40 10.16
N ALA A 29 4.38 -0.74 9.76
CA ALA A 29 4.98 -0.26 8.52
C ALA A 29 4.19 -0.71 7.29
N ILE A 30 3.80 -1.99 7.21
CA ILE A 30 3.00 -2.53 6.10
C ILE A 30 1.64 -1.81 6.01
N ILE A 31 0.95 -1.63 7.13
CA ILE A 31 -0.35 -0.92 7.18
C ILE A 31 -0.16 0.54 6.78
N LEU A 32 0.92 1.19 7.23
CA LEU A 32 1.23 2.57 6.87
C LEU A 32 1.44 2.71 5.36
N ILE A 33 2.17 1.78 4.75
CA ILE A 33 2.39 1.72 3.30
C ILE A 33 1.06 1.48 2.58
N GLY A 34 0.29 0.46 2.98
CA GLY A 34 -1.02 0.17 2.37
C GLY A 34 -1.99 1.34 2.45
N ARG A 35 -2.01 2.05 3.59
CA ARG A 35 -2.80 3.27 3.77
C ARG A 35 -2.31 4.41 2.89
N PHE A 36 -0.99 4.56 2.75
CA PHE A 36 -0.40 5.58 1.89
C PHE A 36 -0.73 5.33 0.43
N LEU A 37 -0.64 4.07 -0.03
CA LEU A 37 -1.07 3.66 -1.35
C LEU A 37 -2.56 3.89 -1.56
N LEU A 38 -3.43 3.59 -0.58
CA LEU A 38 -4.86 3.84 -0.73
C LEU A 38 -5.16 5.34 -0.88
N SER A 39 -4.48 6.18 -0.08
CA SER A 39 -4.60 7.63 -0.15
C SER A 39 -4.03 8.21 -1.46
N MET A 40 -2.92 7.66 -1.96
CA MET A 40 -2.33 8.08 -3.23
C MET A 40 -3.07 7.55 -4.44
N ALA A 41 -3.56 6.32 -4.40
CA ALA A 41 -4.38 5.73 -5.46
C ALA A 41 -5.64 6.57 -5.68
N TRP A 42 -6.30 7.00 -4.61
CA TRP A 42 -7.45 7.90 -4.72
C TRP A 42 -7.09 9.22 -5.41
N ARG A 43 -5.95 9.81 -5.07
CA ARG A 43 -5.45 11.02 -5.75
C ARG A 43 -5.16 10.77 -7.23
N LEU A 44 -4.52 9.66 -7.58
CA LEU A 44 -4.24 9.29 -8.97
C LEU A 44 -5.52 9.04 -9.76
N VAL A 45 -6.52 8.41 -9.15
CA VAL A 45 -7.84 8.19 -9.76
C VAL A 45 -8.54 9.52 -10.01
N ILE A 46 -8.57 10.43 -9.03
CA ILE A 46 -9.13 11.78 -9.22
C ILE A 46 -8.42 12.50 -10.35
N ILE A 47 -7.09 12.50 -10.37
CA ILE A 47 -6.30 13.16 -11.43
C ILE A 47 -6.63 12.55 -12.80
N GLY A 48 -6.71 11.22 -12.89
CA GLY A 48 -7.10 10.51 -14.11
C GLY A 48 -8.49 10.92 -14.60
N ILE A 49 -9.48 10.94 -13.70
CA ILE A 49 -10.85 11.39 -14.02
C ILE A 49 -10.86 12.84 -14.48
N ILE A 50 -10.11 13.73 -13.82
CA ILE A 50 -9.99 15.15 -14.21
C ILE A 50 -9.43 15.24 -15.62
N ILE A 51 -8.32 14.56 -15.92
CA ILE A 51 -7.69 14.59 -17.25
C ILE A 51 -8.67 14.09 -18.32
N VAL A 52 -9.29 12.92 -18.09
CA VAL A 52 -10.26 12.33 -19.03
C VAL A 52 -11.45 13.26 -19.24
N GLY A 53 -12.00 13.83 -18.17
CA GLY A 53 -13.11 14.78 -18.23
C GLY A 53 -12.74 16.06 -18.98
N THR A 54 -11.56 16.63 -18.72
CA THR A 54 -11.07 17.82 -19.42
C THR A 54 -10.83 17.55 -20.90
N LEU A 55 -10.17 16.46 -21.26
CA LEU A 55 -9.95 16.08 -22.66
C LEU A 55 -11.28 15.81 -23.38
N TYR A 56 -12.24 15.17 -22.72
CA TYR A 56 -13.58 14.95 -23.26
C TYR A 56 -14.29 16.28 -23.54
N ILE A 57 -14.29 17.21 -22.58
CA ILE A 57 -14.89 18.54 -22.76
C ILE A 57 -14.20 19.30 -23.89
N LEU A 58 -12.87 19.31 -23.94
CA LEU A 58 -12.10 19.93 -25.02
C LEU A 58 -12.44 19.33 -26.39
N SER A 59 -12.54 17.99 -26.47
CA SER A 59 -12.92 17.28 -27.69
C SER A 59 -14.35 17.64 -28.13
N VAL A 60 -15.31 17.73 -27.21
CA VAL A 60 -16.69 18.15 -27.49
C VAL A 60 -16.76 19.60 -27.96
N LEU A 61 -15.92 20.47 -27.40
CA LEU A 61 -15.79 21.87 -27.80
C LEU A 61 -15.03 22.06 -29.14
N GLY A 62 -14.59 20.97 -29.79
CA GLY A 62 -13.91 21.02 -31.08
C GLY A 62 -12.40 21.27 -30.98
N PHE A 63 -11.83 21.35 -29.77
CA PHE A 63 -10.39 21.34 -29.56
C PHE A 63 -9.89 19.89 -29.69
N SER A 64 -9.82 19.39 -30.93
CA SER A 64 -9.17 18.12 -31.25
C SER A 64 -7.65 18.34 -31.27
N VAL A 65 -6.92 17.66 -30.37
CA VAL A 65 -5.44 17.70 -30.29
C VAL A 65 -4.80 16.64 -31.21
N LEU A 66 -5.56 16.16 -32.20
CA LEU A 66 -5.15 15.22 -33.24
C LEU A 66 -5.12 15.92 -34.59
#